data_AF-A0A945WQB9-F1
#
_entry.id   AF-A0A945WQB9-F1
#
_cell.length_a   1.000
_cell.length_b   1.000
_cell.length_c   1.000
_cell.angle_alpha   90.00
_cell.angle_beta   90.00
_cell.angle_gamma   90.00
#
_symmetry.space_group_name_H-M   'P 1'
#
loop_
_entity.id
_entity.type
_entity.pdbx_description
1 polymer ?
#
loop_
_entity_poly.entity_id
_entity_poly.type
_entity_poly.pdbx_seq_one_letter_code
_entity_poly.pdbx_strand_id
1 'polypeptide(L)' 'MKVRASVKPMCINCRVIRRGKKGGTKVIRVICSADKRHKQRQG' A
#
# COMPACT_ATOMS: atom_id res chain seq x y z
N MET A 1 -7.96 4.01 3.62
CA MET A 1 -6.69 3.80 2.91
C MET A 1 -6.19 5.17 2.46
N LYS A 2 -4.93 5.52 2.75
CA LYS A 2 -4.35 6.83 2.43
C LYS A 2 -3.70 6.79 1.04
N VAL A 3 -4.06 7.70 0.15
CA VAL A 3 -3.43 7.83 -1.18
C VAL A 3 -2.27 8.81 -1.07
N ARG A 4 -1.08 8.41 -1.54
CA ARG A 4 0.16 9.22 -1.48
C ARG A 4 1.02 8.95 -2.72
N ALA A 5 1.81 9.93 -3.14
CA ALA A 5 2.81 9.71 -4.19
C ALA A 5 3.93 8.75 -3.75
N SER A 6 4.30 8.80 -2.46
CA SER A 6 5.26 7.89 -1.84
C SER A 6 4.60 7.13 -0.70
N VAL A 7 4.75 5.79 -0.70
CA VAL A 7 4.20 4.92 0.34
C VAL A 7 5.34 4.28 1.12
N LYS A 8 5.25 4.30 2.45
CA LYS A 8 6.25 3.71 3.36
C LYS A 8 5.57 2.88 4.45
N PRO A 9 6.14 1.74 4.87
CA PRO A 9 5.66 1.01 6.04
C PRO A 9 5.80 1.87 7.30
N MET A 10 4.82 1.78 8.21
CA MET A 10 4.75 2.58 9.45
C MET A 10 4.98 1.75 10.72
N CYS A 11 4.87 0.42 10.63
CA CYS A 11 5.12 -0.52 11.72
C CYS A 11 5.61 -1.85 11.16
N ILE A 12 6.04 -2.76 12.05
CA ILE A 12 6.56 -4.09 11.69
C ILE A 12 5.56 -4.97 10.90
N ASN A 13 4.26 -4.75 11.12
CA ASN A 13 3.19 -5.49 10.44
C ASN A 13 2.81 -4.89 9.08
N CYS A 14 3.44 -3.79 8.67
CA CYS A 14 3.21 -3.20 7.35
C CYS A 14 3.95 -3.97 6.27
N ARG A 15 3.24 -4.37 5.21
CA ARG A 15 3.82 -5.03 4.04
C ARG A 15 3.57 -4.19 2.80
N VAL A 16 4.62 -3.99 2.01
CA VAL A 16 4.54 -3.37 0.69
C VAL A 16 4.15 -4.46 -0.31
N ILE A 17 3.07 -4.23 -1.04
CA ILE A 17 2.57 -5.16 -2.05
C ILE A 17 2.41 -4.42 -3.38
N ARG A 18 2.79 -5.07 -4.48
CA ARG A 18 2.45 -4.64 -5.85
C ARG A 18 1.26 -5.45 -6.31
N ARG A 19 0.15 -4.79 -6.63
CA ARG A 19 -1.02 -5.42 -7.25
C ARG A 19 -1.16 -4.91 -8.68
N GLY A 20 -1.18 -5.82 -9.65
CA GLY A 20 -1.52 -5.47 -11.03
C GLY A 20 -3.00 -5.09 -11.14
N LYS A 21 -3.33 -4.07 -11.92
CA LYS A 21 -4.69 -3.87 -12.45
C LYS A 21 -4.83 -4.55 -13.82
N LYS A 22 -6.06 -4.91 -14.20
CA LYS A 22 -6.40 -5.21 -15.61
C LYS A 22 -5.91 -4.03 -16.47
N GLY A 23 -5.06 -4.29 -17.47
CA GLY A 23 -4.40 -3.27 -18.29
C GLY A 23 -2.91 -3.00 -17.96
N GLY A 24 -2.28 -3.78 -17.08
CA GLY A 24 -0.81 -3.81 -16.95
C GLY A 24 -0.18 -2.84 -15.95
N THR A 25 -0.91 -1.86 -15.41
CA THR A 25 -0.36 -0.93 -14.42
C THR A 25 -0.25 -1.58 -13.04
N LYS A 26 0.98 -1.67 -12.50
CA LYS A 26 1.25 -2.20 -11.15
C LYS A 26 1.10 -1.08 -10.11
N VAL A 27 0.08 -1.18 -9.26
CA VAL A 27 -0.17 -0.23 -8.16
C VAL A 27 0.55 -0.73 -6.90
N ILE A 28 1.40 0.10 -6.31
CA ILE A 28 2.03 -0.20 -5.02
C ILE A 28 1.07 0.17 -3.88
N ARG A 29 0.96 -0.69 -2.88
CA ARG A 29 0.17 -0.46 -1.68
C ARG A 29 0.95 -0.88 -0.45
N VAL A 30 0.69 -0.21 0.67
CA VAL A 30 1.07 -0.71 2.00
C VAL A 30 -0.19 -1.27 2.63
N ILE A 31 -0.14 -2.52 3.05
CA ILE A 31 -1.18 -3.14 3.88
C ILE A 31 -0.64 -3.36 5.28
N CYS A 32 -1.52 -3.36 6.27
CA CYS A 32 -1.18 -3.68 7.65
C CYS A 32 -2.31 -4.56 8.19
N SER A 33 -1.94 -5.68 8.81
CA SER A 33 -2.87 -6.61 9.46
C SER A 33 -3.35 -6.08 10.81
N ALA A 34 -2.47 -5.42 11.57
CA ALA A 34 -2.74 -4.94 12.93
C ALA A 34 -3.53 -3.63 12.98
N ASP A 35 -3.31 -2.71 12.04
CA ASP A 35 -3.96 -1.38 12.04
C ASP A 35 -4.41 -0.95 10.63
N LYS A 36 -5.70 -0.61 10.50
CA LYS A 36 -6.33 -0.12 9.27
C LYS A 36 -5.83 1.28 8.86
N ARG A 37 -5.33 2.10 9.79
CA ARG A 37 -4.84 3.48 9.55
C ARG A 37 -3.51 3.54 8.79
N HIS A 38 -2.74 2.45 8.79
CA HIS A 38 -1.47 2.33 8.07
C HIS A 38 -1.62 1.96 6.59
N LYS A 39 -2.82 1.57 6.15
CA LYS A 39 -3.08 1.17 4.75
C LYS A 39 -2.88 2.35 3.80
N GLN A 40 -1.97 2.21 2.83
CA GLN A 40 -1.62 3.24 1.84
C GLN A 40 -1.67 2.73 0.39
N ARG A 41 -1.87 3.63 -0.58
CA ARG A 41 -1.79 3.37 -2.01
C ARG A 41 -0.91 4.42 -2.69
N GLN A 42 -0.03 3.96 -3.59
CA GLN A 42 0.77 4.81 -4.44
C GLN A 42 -0.04 5.27 -5.65
N GLY A 43 -0.16 6.59 -5.80
CA GLY A 43 -0.93 7.25 -6.85
C GLY A 43 -2.39 7.45 -6.51
#